data_AF-A0A4P9W7I9-F1
#
_entry.id   AF-A0A4P9W7I9-F1
#
_cell.length_a   1.000
_cell.length_b   1.000
_cell.length_c   1.000
_cell.angle_alpha   90.00
_cell.angle_beta   90.00
_cell.angle_gamma   90.00
#
_symmetry.space_group_name_H-M   'P 1'
#
loop_
_entity.id
_entity.type
_entity.pdbx_description
1 polymer ?
#
loop_
_entity_poly.entity_id
_entity_poly.type
_entity_poly.pdbx_seq_one_letter_code
_entity_poly.pdbx_strand_id
1 'polypeptide(L)'
;MDPTEAELEAAWLLEKEQLELDDDAGDQWEPSLPDFKPDEDPTAASSLSSRLLLCPNKAGTDGTRAERERQVVFEASKGSKFFLDQEKKDKAVTDRIAFLKKKMADVTAGDMNESRRVVESVLAQIERRRRLDRVIVHVDMVRSDGMGA
;
A
#
# COMPACT_ATOMS: atom_id res chain seq x y z
N MET A 1 23.78 -19.22 23.83
CA MET A 1 23.48 -18.04 24.66
C MET A 1 22.50 -17.26 23.83
N ASP A 2 21.22 -17.49 24.09
CA ASP A 2 20.16 -16.83 23.33
C ASP A 2 20.10 -15.36 23.77
N PRO A 3 19.96 -14.42 22.82
CA PRO A 3 19.93 -13.00 23.14
C PRO A 3 18.79 -12.72 24.11
N THR A 4 19.07 -11.89 25.10
CA THR A 4 18.09 -11.50 26.11
C THR A 4 17.03 -10.59 25.48
N GLU A 5 15.81 -10.61 26.05
CA GLU A 5 14.68 -9.81 25.56
C GLU A 5 15.03 -8.31 25.42
N ALA A 6 15.87 -7.79 26.31
CA ALA A 6 16.38 -6.43 26.27
C ALA A 6 17.31 -6.14 25.08
N GLU A 7 18.09 -7.12 24.62
CA GLU A 7 18.96 -6.98 23.45
C GLU A 7 18.17 -7.02 22.14
N LEU A 8 17.08 -7.79 22.12
CA LEU A 8 16.14 -7.83 20.99
C LEU A 8 15.33 -6.54 20.89
N GLU A 9 14.87 -5.99 22.01
CA GLU A 9 14.20 -4.69 22.05
C GLU A 9 15.15 -3.55 21.65
N ALA A 10 16.41 -3.58 22.10
CA ALA A 10 17.41 -2.59 21.72
C ALA A 10 17.73 -2.65 20.21
N ALA A 11 17.84 -3.84 19.63
CA ALA A 11 18.06 -4.01 18.20
C ALA A 11 16.86 -3.50 17.37
N TRP A 12 15.64 -3.77 17.84
CA TRP A 12 14.42 -3.29 17.19
C TRP A 12 14.26 -1.77 17.28
N LEU A 13 14.64 -1.16 18.41
CA LEU A 13 14.66 0.29 18.58
C LEU A 13 15.68 0.97 17.66
N LEU A 14 16.85 0.36 17.47
CA LEU A 14 17.92 0.90 16.62
C LEU A 14 17.59 0.78 15.13
N GLU A 15 16.89 -0.29 14.73
CA GLU A 15 16.34 -0.45 13.37
C GLU A 15 15.18 0.52 13.11
N LYS A 16 14.35 0.80 14.13
CA LYS A 16 13.31 1.84 14.07
C LYS A 16 13.88 3.25 13.94
N GLU A 17 14.94 3.57 14.68
CA GLU A 17 15.60 4.89 14.63
C GLU A 17 16.26 5.15 13.25
N GLN A 18 16.72 4.10 12.56
CA GLN A 18 17.20 4.21 11.17
C GLN A 18 16.08 4.39 10.12
N LEU A 19 14.82 4.23 10.50
CA LEU A 19 13.66 4.24 9.61
C LEU A 19 12.73 5.45 9.83
N GLU A 20 13.14 6.48 10.58
CA GLU A 20 12.37 7.72 10.66
C GLU A 20 12.65 8.62 9.44
N LEU A 21 11.77 8.52 8.44
CA LEU A 21 11.60 9.48 7.35
C LEU A 21 10.12 9.87 7.34
N ASP A 22 9.80 10.99 7.99
CA ASP A 22 8.52 11.74 7.99
C ASP A 22 7.27 10.98 7.50
N ASP A 23 6.73 10.11 8.35
CA ASP A 23 5.42 9.49 8.19
C ASP A 23 4.32 10.40 8.79
N ASP A 24 3.78 11.32 7.99
CA ASP A 24 2.48 11.97 8.27
C ASP A 24 1.42 11.36 7.35
N ALA A 25 0.78 10.27 7.81
CA ALA A 25 -0.55 9.84 7.40
C ALA A 25 -0.98 8.62 8.22
N GLY A 26 -1.75 8.86 9.27
CA GLY A 26 -2.59 7.81 9.84
C GLY A 26 -3.74 7.51 8.87
N ASP A 27 -3.79 6.28 8.34
CA ASP A 27 -5.06 5.64 8.01
C ASP A 27 -4.89 4.11 8.00
N GLN A 28 -5.75 3.42 8.74
CA GLN A 28 -5.74 1.96 8.93
C GLN A 28 -6.41 1.29 7.73
N TRP A 29 -5.67 0.46 6.99
CA TRP A 29 -6.22 -0.42 5.95
C TRP A 29 -6.00 -1.90 6.32
N GLU A 30 -7.08 -2.68 6.35
CA GLU A 30 -7.02 -4.16 6.33
C GLU A 30 -7.39 -4.67 4.93
N PRO A 31 -6.65 -5.64 4.35
CA PRO A 31 -6.89 -6.12 3.00
C PRO A 31 -7.90 -7.26 2.97
N SER A 32 -9.03 -7.07 2.30
CA SER A 32 -9.69 -8.18 1.60
C SER A 32 -8.76 -8.60 0.48
N LEU A 33 -8.02 -9.71 0.62
CA LEU A 33 -7.19 -10.26 -0.44
C LEU A 33 -8.08 -10.52 -1.67
N PRO A 34 -7.99 -9.71 -2.74
CA PRO A 34 -8.50 -10.15 -4.03
C PRO A 34 -7.66 -11.37 -4.43
N ASP A 35 -8.21 -12.28 -5.24
CA ASP A 35 -7.41 -13.32 -5.89
C ASP A 35 -6.15 -12.64 -6.45
N PHE A 36 -4.99 -12.89 -5.83
CA PHE A 36 -3.71 -12.37 -6.29
C PHE A 36 -3.40 -13.09 -7.60
N LYS A 37 -3.97 -12.57 -8.68
CA LYS A 37 -3.36 -12.69 -9.98
C LYS A 37 -2.12 -11.81 -9.88
N PRO A 38 -0.91 -12.35 -10.07
CA PRO A 38 0.23 -11.47 -10.25
C PRO A 38 -0.12 -10.59 -11.43
N ASP A 39 -0.41 -9.31 -11.15
CA ASP A 39 -0.50 -8.31 -12.20
C ASP A 39 0.82 -8.44 -12.99
N GLU A 40 0.73 -8.52 -14.32
CA GLU A 40 1.93 -8.39 -15.15
C GLU A 40 2.71 -7.18 -14.64
N ASP A 41 4.02 -7.33 -14.43
CA ASP A 41 4.86 -6.28 -13.86
C ASP A 41 4.48 -4.95 -14.52
N PRO A 42 3.93 -3.98 -13.77
CA PRO A 42 3.36 -2.80 -14.39
C PRO A 42 4.48 -2.14 -15.16
N THR A 43 4.32 -2.03 -16.49
CA THR A 43 5.24 -1.29 -17.34
C THR A 43 5.47 0.07 -16.68
N ALA A 44 6.69 0.62 -16.70
CA ALA A 44 7.00 1.89 -16.04
C ALA A 44 6.07 3.06 -16.44
N ALA A 45 5.46 2.98 -17.63
CA ALA A 45 4.42 3.92 -18.07
C ALA A 45 3.10 3.79 -17.28
N SER A 46 2.72 2.58 -16.87
CA SER A 46 1.51 2.27 -16.09
C SER A 46 1.64 2.68 -14.62
N SER A 47 2.81 2.46 -14.00
CA SER A 47 3.11 2.90 -12.62
C SER A 47 3.10 4.43 -12.51
N LEU A 48 3.76 5.10 -13.45
CA LEU A 48 3.80 6.57 -13.50
C LEU A 48 2.42 7.16 -13.81
N SER A 49 1.66 6.53 -14.71
CA SER A 49 0.28 6.95 -15.00
C SER A 49 -0.60 6.90 -13.74
N SER A 50 -0.43 5.90 -12.88
CA SER A 50 -1.20 5.81 -11.62
C SER A 50 -0.93 6.97 -10.65
N ARG A 51 0.25 7.60 -10.71
CA ARG A 51 0.57 8.80 -9.90
C ARG A 51 0.05 10.11 -10.51
N LEU A 52 -0.04 10.14 -11.84
CA LEU A 52 -0.47 11.32 -12.59
C LEU A 52 -1.98 11.43 -12.70
N LEU A 53 -2.70 10.32 -12.55
CA LEU A 53 -4.13 10.23 -12.83
C LEU A 53 -5.01 9.97 -11.61
N LEU A 54 -6.31 10.10 -11.85
CA LEU A 54 -7.33 9.70 -10.90
C LEU A 54 -7.24 8.18 -10.67
N CYS A 55 -7.10 7.79 -9.40
CA CYS A 55 -7.10 6.40 -9.00
C CYS A 55 -8.39 5.70 -9.47
N PRO A 56 -8.30 4.60 -10.24
CA PRO A 56 -9.49 3.88 -10.71
C PRO A 56 -10.29 3.23 -9.57
N ASN A 57 -9.68 3.09 -8.38
CA ASN A 57 -10.30 2.53 -7.19
C ASN A 57 -11.08 3.59 -6.38
N LYS A 58 -11.31 4.79 -6.94
CA LYS A 58 -12.09 5.83 -6.28
C LYS A 58 -13.58 5.59 -6.50
N ALA A 59 -14.41 5.88 -5.50
CA ALA A 59 -15.86 5.76 -5.63
C ALA A 59 -16.40 6.59 -6.81
N GLY A 60 -17.24 5.97 -7.65
CA GLY A 60 -17.90 6.63 -8.78
C GLY A 60 -17.04 6.78 -10.04
N THR A 61 -15.85 6.16 -10.11
CA THR A 61 -15.03 6.13 -11.35
C THR A 61 -15.26 4.90 -12.22
N ASP A 62 -16.22 4.05 -11.87
CA ASP A 62 -16.58 2.87 -12.65
C ASP A 62 -17.20 3.27 -14.00
N GLY A 63 -16.52 2.95 -15.11
CA GLY A 63 -17.02 3.16 -16.47
C GLY A 63 -16.45 4.37 -17.23
N THR A 64 -15.52 5.14 -16.64
CA THR A 64 -14.74 6.10 -17.44
C THR A 64 -13.79 5.34 -18.37
N ARG A 65 -13.58 5.84 -19.58
CA ARG A 65 -12.60 5.26 -20.52
C ARG A 65 -11.20 5.66 -20.07
N ALA A 66 -10.80 5.11 -18.93
CA ALA A 66 -9.62 5.45 -18.17
C ALA A 66 -8.38 5.52 -19.07
N GLU A 67 -8.26 4.65 -20.06
CA GLU A 67 -7.09 4.63 -20.94
C GLU A 67 -6.91 5.89 -21.80
N ARG A 68 -7.98 6.47 -22.34
CA ARG A 68 -7.86 7.71 -23.13
C ARG A 68 -7.56 8.91 -22.25
N GLU A 69 -8.22 9.00 -21.10
CA GLU A 69 -7.98 10.07 -20.13
C GLU A 69 -6.55 9.98 -19.57
N ARG A 70 -6.06 8.76 -19.31
CA ARG A 70 -4.67 8.46 -18.95
C ARG A 70 -3.69 8.99 -19.96
N GLN A 71 -3.89 8.67 -21.23
CA GLN A 71 -3.01 9.14 -22.28
C GLN A 71 -3.00 10.68 -22.38
N VAL A 72 -4.17 11.32 -22.34
CA VAL A 72 -4.27 12.79 -22.41
C VAL A 72 -3.55 13.45 -21.23
N VAL A 73 -3.78 12.99 -20.00
CA VAL A 73 -3.15 13.56 -18.81
C VAL A 73 -1.63 13.30 -18.83
N PHE A 74 -1.19 12.13 -19.25
CA PHE A 74 0.22 11.81 -19.38
C PHE A 74 0.93 12.72 -20.38
N GLU A 75 0.37 12.86 -21.58
CA GLU A 75 0.91 13.72 -22.64
C GLU A 75 0.91 15.20 -22.22
N ALA A 76 -0.16 15.68 -21.57
CA ALA A 76 -0.27 17.05 -21.07
C ALA A 76 0.69 17.34 -19.91
N SER A 77 0.97 16.35 -19.06
CA SER A 77 1.84 16.52 -17.89
C SER A 77 3.32 16.45 -18.23
N LYS A 78 3.67 15.82 -19.37
CA LYS A 78 5.05 15.54 -19.78
C LYS A 78 5.89 16.82 -19.88
N GLY A 79 7.05 16.81 -19.23
CA GLY A 79 7.99 17.94 -19.24
C GLY A 79 7.68 19.03 -18.20
N SER A 80 6.61 18.90 -17.41
CA SER A 80 6.40 19.74 -16.24
C SER A 80 7.39 19.40 -15.11
N LYS A 81 7.69 20.38 -14.25
CA LYS A 81 8.47 20.14 -13.02
C LYS A 81 7.83 19.07 -12.12
N PHE A 82 6.49 19.05 -12.08
CA PHE A 82 5.72 18.05 -11.36
C PHE A 82 5.95 16.64 -11.93
N PHE A 83 5.91 16.49 -13.25
CA PHE A 83 6.14 15.18 -13.90
C PHE A 83 7.52 14.60 -13.59
N LEU A 84 8.57 15.43 -13.60
CA LEU A 84 9.93 14.98 -13.25
C LEU A 84 10.03 14.53 -11.78
N ASP A 85 9.35 15.22 -10.87
CA ASP A 85 9.29 14.82 -9.46
C ASP A 85 8.51 13.51 -9.27
N GLN A 86 7.39 13.34 -9.96
CA GLN A 86 6.63 12.08 -9.96
C GLN A 86 7.45 10.92 -10.54
N GLU A 87 8.21 11.16 -11.60
CA GLU A 87 9.11 10.14 -12.17
C GLU A 87 10.20 9.73 -11.17
N LYS A 88 10.76 10.68 -10.42
CA LYS A 88 11.74 10.39 -9.36
C LYS A 88 11.12 9.55 -8.23
N LYS A 89 9.92 9.91 -7.78
CA LYS A 89 9.18 9.18 -6.74
C LYS A 89 8.77 7.78 -7.20
N ASP A 90 8.40 7.63 -8.47
CA ASP A 90 8.05 6.35 -9.06
C ASP A 90 9.25 5.40 -9.11
N LYS A 91 10.43 5.91 -9.50
CA LYS A 91 11.69 5.16 -9.46
C LYS A 91 12.01 4.68 -8.05
N ALA A 92 11.90 5.55 -7.04
CA ALA A 92 12.17 5.18 -5.66
C ALA A 92 11.27 4.04 -5.15
N VAL A 93 9.98 4.06 -5.51
CA VAL A 93 9.05 2.96 -5.15
C VAL A 93 9.36 1.70 -5.94
N THR A 94 9.67 1.82 -7.23
CA THR A 94 10.07 0.68 -8.07
C THR A 94 11.32 -0.02 -7.53
N ASP A 95 12.32 0.75 -7.13
CA ASP A 95 13.54 0.24 -6.50
C ASP A 95 13.23 -0.45 -5.17
N ARG A 96 12.30 0.10 -4.37
CA ARG A 96 11.84 -0.53 -3.13
C ARG A 96 11.13 -1.86 -3.40
N ILE A 97 10.30 -1.94 -4.43
CA ILE A 97 9.64 -3.18 -4.85
C ILE A 97 10.69 -4.21 -5.26
N ALA A 98 11.67 -3.83 -6.07
CA ALA A 98 12.75 -4.72 -6.48
C ALA A 98 13.56 -5.25 -5.28
N PHE A 99 13.88 -4.38 -4.33
CA PHE A 99 14.55 -4.76 -3.08
C PHE A 99 13.72 -5.75 -2.26
N LEU A 100 12.41 -5.52 -2.12
CA LEU A 100 11.52 -6.43 -1.38
C LEU A 100 11.35 -7.77 -2.10
N LYS A 101 11.24 -7.78 -3.44
CA LYS A 101 11.22 -9.02 -4.24
C LYS A 101 12.49 -9.84 -4.06
N LYS A 102 13.66 -9.20 -3.99
CA LYS A 102 14.92 -9.87 -3.69
C LYS A 102 14.91 -10.48 -2.29
N LYS A 103 14.53 -9.69 -1.27
CA LYS A 103 14.40 -10.20 0.11
C LYS A 103 13.42 -11.37 0.20
N MET A 104 12.31 -11.32 -0.53
CA MET A 104 11.32 -12.41 -0.59
C MET A 104 11.92 -13.70 -1.16
N ALA A 105 12.81 -13.61 -2.15
CA ALA A 105 13.49 -14.77 -2.73
C ALA A 105 14.49 -15.42 -1.74
N ASP A 106 15.05 -14.64 -0.82
CA ASP A 106 16.00 -15.11 0.20
C ASP A 106 15.31 -15.78 1.40
N VAL A 107 13.97 -15.72 1.51
CA VAL A 107 13.20 -16.32 2.61
C VAL A 107 13.16 -17.85 2.49
N THR A 108 13.54 -18.55 3.55
CA THR A 108 13.54 -20.02 3.57
C THR A 108 12.17 -20.58 4.00
N ALA A 109 11.85 -21.81 3.60
CA ALA A 109 10.62 -22.50 4.02
C ALA A 109 10.52 -22.70 5.54
N GLY A 110 11.67 -22.78 6.24
CA GLY A 110 11.72 -22.81 7.71
C GLY A 110 11.18 -21.51 8.32
N ASP A 111 11.72 -20.37 7.88
CA ASP A 111 11.31 -19.03 8.32
C ASP A 111 9.82 -18.78 8.06
N MET A 112 9.31 -19.25 6.91
CA MET A 112 7.87 -19.18 6.60
C MET A 112 7.00 -19.97 7.58
N ASN A 113 7.43 -21.18 7.98
CA ASN A 113 6.67 -22.00 8.91
C ASN A 113 6.68 -21.43 10.33
N GLU A 114 7.80 -20.89 10.78
CA GLU A 114 7.89 -20.20 12.07
C GLU A 114 7.01 -18.96 12.08
N SER A 115 7.17 -18.08 11.07
CA SER A 115 6.36 -16.88 10.91
C SER A 115 4.86 -17.20 10.85
N ARG A 116 4.47 -18.28 10.16
CA ARG A 116 3.08 -18.74 10.10
C ARG A 116 2.52 -19.05 11.48
N ARG A 117 3.25 -19.79 12.33
CA ARG A 117 2.80 -20.14 13.68
C ARG A 117 2.58 -18.90 14.55
N VAL A 118 3.48 -17.93 14.44
CA VAL A 118 3.35 -16.64 15.15
C VAL A 118 2.11 -15.90 14.66
N VAL A 119 1.92 -15.77 13.35
CA VAL A 119 0.75 -15.10 12.75
C VAL A 119 -0.56 -15.80 13.15
N GLU A 120 -0.62 -17.12 13.12
CA GLU A 120 -1.80 -17.90 13.54
C GLU A 120 -2.14 -17.68 15.01
N SER A 121 -1.14 -17.60 15.89
CA SER A 121 -1.33 -17.28 17.31
C SER A 121 -1.92 -15.88 17.51
N VAL A 122 -1.39 -14.89 16.80
CA VAL A 122 -1.89 -13.51 16.84
C VAL A 122 -3.30 -13.42 16.28
N LEU A 123 -3.57 -14.08 15.15
CA LEU A 123 -4.90 -14.14 14.54
C LEU A 123 -5.92 -14.76 15.50
N ALA A 124 -5.58 -15.87 16.16
CA ALA A 124 -6.44 -16.47 17.17
C ALA A 124 -6.69 -15.54 18.37
N GLN A 125 -5.72 -14.71 18.76
CA GLN A 125 -5.91 -13.70 19.80
C GLN A 125 -6.86 -12.58 19.36
N ILE A 126 -6.71 -12.09 18.13
CA ILE A 126 -7.58 -11.07 17.55
C ILE A 126 -9.02 -11.59 17.44
N GLU A 127 -9.20 -12.81 16.92
CA GLU A 127 -10.55 -13.39 16.76
C GLU A 127 -11.23 -13.62 18.11
N ARG A 128 -10.49 -14.04 19.14
CA ARG A 128 -11.04 -14.15 20.51
C ARG A 128 -11.52 -12.80 21.08
N ARG A 129 -10.92 -11.70 20.64
CA ARG A 129 -11.28 -10.33 21.06
C ARG A 129 -12.30 -9.68 20.13
N ARG A 130 -12.70 -10.35 19.04
CA ARG A 130 -13.64 -9.83 18.06
C ARG A 130 -14.99 -9.55 18.71
N ARG A 131 -15.44 -8.30 18.60
CA ARG A 131 -16.66 -7.80 19.19
C ARG A 131 -17.63 -7.38 18.11
N LEU A 132 -18.76 -8.09 18.01
CA LEU A 132 -19.84 -7.83 17.04
C LEU A 132 -21.07 -7.19 17.70
N ASP A 133 -20.95 -6.75 18.95
CA ASP A 133 -22.03 -6.16 19.74
C ASP A 133 -22.28 -4.68 19.44
N ARG A 134 -21.42 -4.05 18.62
CA ARG A 134 -21.47 -2.62 18.31
C ARG A 134 -21.92 -2.39 16.88
N VAL A 135 -22.76 -1.38 16.70
CA VAL A 135 -23.09 -0.84 15.37
C VAL A 135 -22.21 0.40 15.16
N ILE A 136 -21.36 0.35 14.14
CA ILE A 136 -20.52 1.48 13.73
C ILE A 136 -21.13 2.05 12.46
N VAL A 137 -21.47 3.34 12.47
CA VAL A 137 -22.02 4.04 11.31
C VAL A 137 -20.93 4.96 10.75
N HIS A 138 -20.47 4.66 9.53
CA HIS A 138 -19.61 5.56 8.76
C HIS A 138 -20.49 6.37 7.81
N VAL A 139 -20.52 7.69 7.99
CA VAL A 139 -21.27 8.61 7.11
C VAL A 139 -20.26 9.28 6.20
N ASP A 140 -20.34 8.93 4.91
CA ASP A 140 -19.57 9.59 3.86
C ASP A 140 -20.47 10.57 3.10
N MET A 141 -20.07 11.84 3.08
CA MET A 141 -20.85 12.91 2.46
C MET A 141 -20.55 12.95 0.97
N VAL A 142 -21.47 12.41 0.17
CA VAL A 142 -21.40 12.55 -1.29
C VAL A 142 -21.68 13.99 -1.67
N ARG A 143 -20.87 14.54 -2.59
CA ARG A 143 -21.12 15.86 -3.16
C ARG A 143 -22.45 15.82 -3.90
N SER A 144 -23.49 16.42 -3.33
CA SER A 144 -24.73 16.68 -4.07
C SER A 144 -24.40 17.72 -5.14
N ASP A 145 -24.37 17.30 -6.40
CA ASP A 145 -24.45 18.26 -7.48
C ASP A 145 -25.73 19.06 -7.27
N GLY A 146 -25.58 20.36 -7.05
CA GLY A 146 -26.69 21.29 -6.98
C GLY A 146 -27.38 21.39 -8.33
N MET A 147 -28.09 20.34 -8.74
CA MET A 147 -29.16 20.42 -9.72
C MET A 147 -30.41 20.86 -8.96
N GLY A 148 -30.42 22.15 -8.59
CA GLY A 148 -31.66 22.85 -8.33
C GLY A 148 -32.44 22.93 -9.64
N ALA A 149 -33.62 22.32 -9.63
CA ALA A 149 -34.68 22.55 -10.61
C ALA A 149 -35.13 24.01 -10.61
#